data_AF-A0A536E359-F1
#
_entry.id   AF-A0A536E359-F1
#
_cell.length_a   1.000
_cell.length_b   1.000
_cell.length_c   1.000
_cell.angle_alpha   90.00
_cell.angle_beta   90.00
_cell.angle_gamma   90.00
#
_symmetry.space_group_name_H-M   'P 1'
#
loop_
_entity.id
_entity.type
_entity.pdbx_description
1 polymer ?
#
loop_
_entity_poly.entity_id
_entity_poly.type
_entity_poly.pdbx_seq_one_letter_code
_entity_poly.pdbx_strand_id
1 'polypeptide(L)'
;MSRSVGIWSLALVLMAGFLALIVILGVGSEQARPVSASTNKPTPTGTATATPTPTVTPTLCPGCTPTPTRTPSPTPTASPTATATPTPCLICTPTPTATATRTATASPTPGPTGTPPPSSITVNSADDQPDAVPGDAVCQTATPGECTLRAAIQETNAGGGGTINFNIGGGGAHVITPLTPLPDVAQPTNINGQSQPGTVFVPNIELSGINAGPGADGLRIISSGVNVQYLAVNGFAGDGFEVGGAGEASIVANFIGLATDEQSAAGNGGHGIHHASNSTGSSFIHANRIAFNGGDGIYVSSGFANINPQTIYLNDGLGIDLGPDGVTPNDPLDADSGPNNLQNFPVLTSAVISGSSPAVLTVDGTLHSS
;
A
#
# COMPACT_ATOMS: atom_id res chain seq x y z
N MET A 1 32.89 14.15 6.94
CA MET A 1 34.04 13.21 6.86
C MET A 1 33.83 12.35 5.63
N SER A 2 34.61 12.58 4.57
CA SER A 2 34.48 11.85 3.31
C SER A 2 34.90 10.38 3.51
N ARG A 3 34.04 9.44 3.11
CA ARG A 3 34.36 8.02 3.03
C ARG A 3 34.09 7.55 1.60
N SER A 4 35.17 7.37 0.84
CA SER A 4 35.16 6.62 -0.41
C SER A 4 34.76 5.16 -0.17
N VAL A 5 33.83 4.67 -0.98
CA VAL A 5 33.51 3.25 -1.17
C VAL A 5 33.36 3.13 -2.70
N GLY A 6 34.22 2.46 -3.46
CA GLY A 6 34.57 1.05 -3.41
C GLY A 6 33.97 0.41 -4.68
N ILE A 7 34.75 0.37 -5.76
CA ILE A 7 34.36 -0.17 -7.08
C ILE A 7 34.17 -1.69 -6.94
N TRP A 8 32.98 -2.20 -7.22
CA TRP A 8 32.72 -3.63 -7.40
C TRP A 8 32.51 -3.93 -8.88
N SER A 9 33.48 -4.59 -9.50
CA SER A 9 33.32 -5.16 -10.85
C SER A 9 32.59 -6.49 -10.75
N LEU A 10 31.35 -6.56 -11.21
CA LEU A 10 30.65 -7.84 -11.45
C LEU A 10 30.68 -8.12 -12.95
N ALA A 11 31.45 -9.12 -13.36
CA ALA A 11 31.50 -9.60 -14.74
C ALA A 11 30.23 -10.42 -15.03
N LEU A 12 29.32 -9.87 -15.85
CA LEU A 12 28.20 -10.62 -16.40
C LEU A 12 28.65 -11.37 -17.66
N VAL A 13 28.70 -12.70 -17.59
CA VAL A 13 28.91 -13.57 -18.76
C VAL A 13 27.59 -13.64 -19.53
N LEU A 14 27.51 -12.92 -20.65
CA LEU A 14 26.46 -13.08 -21.65
C LEU A 14 26.67 -14.40 -22.42
N MET A 15 25.87 -15.43 -22.12
CA MET A 15 25.66 -16.51 -23.07
C MET A 15 24.56 -16.11 -24.05
N ALA A 16 24.88 -16.29 -25.34
CA ALA A 16 24.14 -15.83 -26.49
C ALA A 16 22.72 -16.41 -26.60
N GLY A 17 21.76 -15.57 -26.96
CA GLY A 17 20.39 -15.97 -27.29
C GLY A 17 19.53 -14.83 -27.80
N PHE A 18 19.66 -14.53 -29.08
CA PHE A 18 18.71 -13.82 -29.95
C PHE A 18 18.51 -12.29 -29.83
N LEU A 19 18.95 -11.65 -30.92
CA LEU A 19 18.65 -10.29 -31.38
C LEU A 19 17.13 -10.10 -31.59
N ALA A 20 16.55 -9.08 -30.97
CA ALA A 20 15.40 -8.36 -31.52
C ALA A 20 15.80 -6.88 -31.67
N LEU A 21 16.02 -6.51 -32.92
CA LEU A 21 16.34 -5.17 -33.40
C LEU A 21 15.07 -4.30 -33.33
N ILE A 22 15.03 -3.30 -32.43
CA ILE A 22 14.06 -2.19 -32.55
C ILE A 22 14.75 -1.04 -33.27
N VAL A 23 14.40 -0.90 -34.55
CA VAL A 23 14.67 0.28 -35.37
C VAL A 23 13.72 1.39 -34.93
N ILE A 24 14.25 2.45 -34.30
CA ILE A 24 13.51 3.71 -34.19
C ILE A 24 13.77 4.50 -35.49
N LEU A 25 12.87 4.35 -36.47
CA LEU A 25 12.69 5.32 -37.55
C LEU A 25 11.37 6.04 -37.31
N GLY A 26 11.45 7.20 -36.66
CA GLY A 26 10.38 8.19 -36.60
C GLY A 26 10.88 9.50 -37.19
N VAL A 27 10.79 9.64 -38.51
CA VAL A 27 10.80 10.96 -39.16
C VAL A 27 9.39 11.53 -39.08
N GLY A 28 9.15 12.36 -38.06
CA GLY A 28 7.94 13.16 -37.92
C GLY A 28 8.33 14.63 -37.92
N SER A 29 7.97 15.34 -38.98
CA SER A 29 8.22 16.76 -39.20
C SER A 29 7.58 17.64 -38.11
N GLU A 30 8.40 18.44 -37.42
CA GLU A 30 7.93 19.55 -36.59
C GLU A 30 7.27 20.63 -37.47
N GLN A 31 5.97 20.84 -37.31
CA GLN A 31 5.35 22.14 -37.56
C GLN A 31 4.96 22.74 -36.21
N ALA A 32 5.72 23.75 -35.80
CA ALA A 32 5.41 24.59 -34.66
C ALA A 32 4.07 25.34 -34.88
N ARG A 33 3.10 25.11 -34.00
CA ARG A 33 1.94 26.00 -33.82
C ARG A 33 2.22 26.96 -32.64
N PRO A 34 1.91 28.26 -32.76
CA PRO A 34 2.26 29.24 -31.75
C PRO A 34 1.34 29.14 -30.54
N VAL A 35 1.92 29.12 -29.33
CA VAL A 35 1.20 29.27 -28.06
C VAL A 35 1.09 30.76 -27.75
N SER A 36 -0.12 31.30 -27.71
CA SER A 36 -0.40 32.66 -27.25
C SER A 36 -0.12 32.78 -25.75
N ALA A 37 0.79 33.68 -25.38
CA ALA A 37 1.05 34.04 -24.00
C ALA A 37 -0.14 34.83 -23.41
N SER A 38 -0.78 34.29 -22.38
CA SER A 38 -1.70 35.02 -21.51
C SER A 38 -0.93 35.51 -20.28
N THR A 39 -0.74 36.82 -20.16
CA THR A 39 -0.11 37.48 -19.02
C THR A 39 -1.12 37.64 -17.88
N ASN A 40 -1.12 36.72 -16.91
CA ASN A 40 -1.81 36.94 -15.64
C ASN A 40 -0.81 37.37 -14.57
N LYS A 41 -0.82 38.66 -14.26
CA LYS A 41 -0.11 39.31 -13.15
C LYS A 41 -0.76 38.88 -11.83
N PRO A 42 -0.02 38.32 -10.84
CA PRO A 42 -0.62 38.01 -9.56
C PRO A 42 -0.91 39.28 -8.75
N THR A 43 -2.12 39.35 -8.22
CA THR A 43 -2.58 40.32 -7.22
C THR A 43 -2.09 39.88 -5.84
N PRO A 44 -1.57 40.77 -4.98
CA PRO A 44 -1.13 40.38 -3.64
C PRO A 44 -2.34 40.06 -2.75
N THR A 45 -2.41 38.82 -2.27
CA THR A 45 -3.41 38.35 -1.29
C THR A 45 -2.98 38.73 0.13
N GLY A 46 -3.90 39.31 0.89
CA GLY A 46 -3.66 39.86 2.23
C GLY A 46 -3.24 38.83 3.27
N THR A 47 -2.39 39.28 4.20
CA THR A 47 -1.88 38.55 5.37
C THR A 47 -3.01 38.08 6.29
N ALA A 48 -3.08 36.77 6.56
CA ALA A 48 -4.01 36.21 7.53
C ALA A 48 -3.58 36.60 8.97
N THR A 49 -4.50 37.20 9.72
CA THR A 49 -4.35 37.51 11.14
C THR A 49 -4.66 36.25 11.96
N ALA A 50 -3.75 35.87 12.86
CA ALA A 50 -3.94 34.71 13.75
C ALA A 50 -5.15 34.90 14.67
N THR A 51 -6.08 33.94 14.64
CA THR A 51 -7.21 33.86 15.57
C THR A 51 -6.76 33.12 16.84
N PRO A 52 -7.02 33.63 18.06
CA PRO A 52 -6.58 32.95 19.28
C PRO A 52 -7.33 31.63 19.50
N THR A 53 -6.56 30.59 19.83
CA THR A 53 -7.02 29.25 20.20
C THR A 53 -7.80 29.29 21.53
N PRO A 54 -9.01 28.70 21.64
CA PRO A 54 -9.73 28.64 22.89
C PRO A 54 -9.04 27.69 23.89
N THR A 55 -8.88 28.16 25.14
CA THR A 55 -8.41 27.35 26.26
C THR A 55 -9.50 26.38 26.72
N VAL A 56 -9.21 25.07 26.69
CA VAL A 56 -10.12 24.04 27.18
C VAL A 56 -10.07 24.01 28.72
N THR A 57 -11.20 24.28 29.37
CA THR A 57 -11.37 24.10 30.82
C THR A 57 -11.80 22.65 31.08
N PRO A 58 -11.14 21.89 31.98
CA PRO A 58 -11.52 20.51 32.24
C PRO A 58 -12.87 20.42 32.96
N THR A 59 -13.81 19.71 32.34
CA THR A 59 -15.13 19.36 32.88
C THR A 59 -14.99 18.26 33.94
N LEU A 60 -15.49 18.49 35.16
CA LEU A 60 -15.58 17.46 36.20
C LEU A 60 -16.72 16.48 35.91
N CYS A 61 -16.45 15.20 36.13
CA CYS A 61 -17.38 14.08 35.94
C CYS A 61 -18.56 14.16 36.94
N PRO A 62 -19.82 13.90 36.53
CA PRO A 62 -20.97 14.01 37.42
C PRO A 62 -21.08 12.75 38.29
N GLY A 63 -20.97 12.92 39.62
CA GLY A 63 -21.15 11.78 40.52
C GLY A 63 -20.80 12.02 41.97
N CYS A 64 -21.09 13.19 42.53
CA CYS A 64 -21.17 13.39 43.98
C CYS A 64 -22.11 14.56 44.25
N THR A 65 -23.28 14.27 44.80
CA THR A 65 -24.27 15.25 45.25
C THR A 65 -23.85 15.77 46.63
N PRO A 66 -23.43 17.04 46.81
CA PRO A 66 -23.26 17.59 48.15
C PRO A 66 -24.62 18.00 48.72
N THR A 67 -25.01 17.39 49.83
CA THR A 67 -26.15 17.82 50.65
C THR A 67 -25.79 19.14 51.36
N PRO A 68 -26.61 20.21 51.28
CA PRO A 68 -26.32 21.48 51.92
C PRO A 68 -26.62 21.43 53.42
N THR A 69 -25.63 21.77 54.25
CA THR A 69 -25.83 22.06 55.67
C THR A 69 -25.89 23.57 55.89
N ARG A 70 -26.85 23.98 56.72
CA ARG A 70 -27.30 25.36 56.93
C ARG A 70 -26.26 26.28 57.57
N THR A 71 -26.37 27.54 57.17
CA THR A 71 -25.77 28.78 57.67
C THR A 71 -26.01 29.03 59.18
N PRO A 72 -25.04 29.63 59.89
CA PRO A 72 -25.23 30.99 60.43
C PRO A 72 -24.00 31.88 60.13
N SER A 73 -24.17 33.05 59.51
CA SER A 73 -24.39 34.39 60.11
C SER A 73 -23.08 35.22 60.09
N PRO A 74 -23.10 36.49 59.62
CA PRO A 74 -21.89 37.22 59.27
C PRO A 74 -21.30 38.05 60.42
N THR A 75 -19.98 38.19 60.45
CA THR A 75 -19.32 39.37 61.07
C THR A 75 -18.02 39.65 60.29
N PRO A 76 -17.78 40.90 59.86
CA PRO A 76 -16.60 41.27 59.08
C PRO A 76 -15.42 41.63 60.00
N THR A 77 -14.18 41.54 59.48
CA THR A 77 -13.13 42.61 59.51
C THR A 77 -11.69 42.06 59.46
N ALA A 78 -10.89 42.70 58.59
CA ALA A 78 -9.42 42.90 58.55
C ALA A 78 -8.43 41.77 58.13
N SER A 79 -7.78 42.06 56.99
CA SER A 79 -6.31 42.14 56.72
C SER A 79 -5.36 40.94 56.92
N PRO A 80 -4.23 40.92 56.19
CA PRO A 80 -3.59 39.70 55.71
C PRO A 80 -2.41 39.22 56.58
N THR A 81 -1.85 38.08 56.16
CA THR A 81 -0.48 37.55 56.41
C THR A 81 -0.41 36.41 57.43
N ALA A 82 -0.10 35.20 56.97
CA ALA A 82 1.23 34.60 57.08
C ALA A 82 1.16 33.10 56.74
N THR A 83 2.05 32.69 55.85
CA THR A 83 2.40 31.31 55.51
C THR A 83 2.71 30.48 56.76
N ALA A 84 2.06 29.32 56.88
CA ALA A 84 2.60 28.18 57.59
C ALA A 84 2.48 26.97 56.67
N THR A 85 3.61 26.32 56.40
CA THR A 85 3.70 25.04 55.72
C THR A 85 3.46 23.93 56.75
N PRO A 86 2.35 23.17 56.70
CA PRO A 86 2.24 21.96 57.50
C PRO A 86 2.84 20.75 56.77
N THR A 87 3.77 20.14 57.49
CA THR A 87 4.45 18.85 57.35
C THR A 87 3.56 17.73 56.75
N PRO A 88 4.10 16.84 55.88
CA PRO A 88 3.33 15.76 55.28
C PRO A 88 2.80 14.79 56.35
N CYS A 89 1.48 14.59 56.38
CA CYS A 89 0.84 13.59 57.22
C CYS A 89 1.06 12.20 56.61
N LEU A 90 1.56 11.28 57.43
CA LEU A 90 1.74 9.87 57.08
C LEU A 90 0.40 9.22 56.72
N ILE A 91 0.50 8.36 55.72
CA ILE A 91 -0.52 7.55 55.07
C ILE A 91 -1.29 6.74 56.11
N CYS A 92 -2.60 6.97 56.23
CA CYS A 92 -3.53 5.98 56.79
C CYS A 92 -4.07 5.13 55.66
N THR A 93 -3.59 3.89 55.55
CA THR A 93 -4.09 2.88 54.63
C THR A 93 -5.51 2.46 55.06
N PRO A 94 -6.58 2.70 54.28
CA PRO A 94 -7.88 2.16 54.62
C PRO A 94 -7.88 0.65 54.35
N THR A 95 -8.23 -0.12 55.37
CA THR A 95 -8.52 -1.55 55.25
C THR A 95 -9.69 -1.75 54.28
N PRO A 96 -9.56 -2.57 53.22
CA PRO A 96 -10.66 -2.76 52.28
C PRO A 96 -11.83 -3.45 52.98
N THR A 97 -12.96 -2.75 53.03
CA THR A 97 -14.25 -3.31 53.46
C THR A 97 -14.74 -4.22 52.34
N ALA A 98 -15.07 -5.48 52.65
CA ALA A 98 -15.50 -6.47 51.67
C ALA A 98 -16.79 -6.00 50.96
N THR A 99 -16.66 -5.62 49.70
CA THR A 99 -17.78 -5.35 48.79
C THR A 99 -18.53 -6.65 48.52
N ALA A 100 -19.85 -6.64 48.71
CA ALA A 100 -20.71 -7.80 48.46
C ALA A 100 -20.55 -8.31 47.01
N THR A 101 -20.21 -9.59 46.89
CA THR A 101 -20.09 -10.32 45.62
C THR A 101 -21.42 -10.28 44.88
N ARG A 102 -21.49 -9.56 43.75
CA ARG A 102 -22.63 -9.71 42.84
C ARG A 102 -22.60 -11.12 42.26
N THR A 103 -23.69 -11.86 42.45
CA THR A 103 -23.95 -13.13 41.77
C THR A 103 -23.84 -12.90 40.26
N ALA A 104 -22.94 -13.61 39.59
CA ALA A 104 -22.77 -13.54 38.16
C ALA A 104 -24.07 -13.93 37.46
N THR A 105 -24.68 -12.99 36.73
CA THR A 105 -25.66 -13.32 35.70
C THR A 105 -24.95 -14.18 34.67
N ALA A 106 -25.50 -15.36 34.36
CA ALA A 106 -24.93 -16.26 33.36
C ALA A 106 -24.68 -15.49 32.07
N SER A 107 -23.41 -15.44 31.65
CA SER A 107 -23.01 -14.98 30.32
C SER A 107 -23.78 -15.81 29.29
N PRO A 108 -24.32 -15.21 28.22
CA PRO A 108 -24.90 -16.00 27.13
C PRO A 108 -23.85 -17.00 26.66
N THR A 109 -24.27 -18.24 26.47
CA THR A 109 -23.49 -19.31 25.85
C THR A 109 -22.79 -18.74 24.62
N PRO A 110 -21.45 -18.84 24.50
CA PRO A 110 -20.77 -18.49 23.25
C PRO A 110 -21.49 -19.25 22.12
N GLY A 111 -21.97 -18.52 21.12
CA GLY A 111 -22.39 -19.15 19.86
C GLY A 111 -21.26 -20.03 19.32
N PRO A 112 -21.57 -20.99 18.43
CA PRO A 112 -20.55 -21.89 17.90
C PRO A 112 -19.35 -21.05 17.44
N THR A 113 -18.23 -21.21 18.13
CA THR A 113 -16.93 -20.70 17.70
C THR A 113 -16.76 -21.17 16.27
N GLY A 114 -16.68 -20.22 15.34
CA GLY A 114 -16.41 -20.49 13.94
C GLY A 114 -15.26 -21.48 13.82
N THR A 115 -15.37 -22.39 12.86
CA THR A 115 -14.29 -23.30 12.48
C THR A 115 -12.99 -22.48 12.39
N PRO A 116 -11.86 -22.93 12.98
CA PRO A 116 -10.61 -22.22 12.87
C PRO A 116 -10.30 -21.93 11.38
N PRO A 117 -9.79 -20.74 11.04
CA PRO A 117 -9.55 -20.38 9.66
C PRO A 117 -8.69 -21.43 8.95
N PRO A 118 -8.98 -21.72 7.68
CA PRO A 118 -8.13 -22.60 6.90
C PRO A 118 -6.78 -21.89 6.74
N SER A 119 -5.72 -22.47 7.30
CA SER A 119 -4.38 -21.90 7.21
C SER A 119 -3.86 -21.83 5.76
N SER A 120 -4.46 -22.62 4.86
CA SER A 120 -4.17 -22.62 3.43
C SER A 120 -5.40 -23.05 2.62
N ILE A 121 -5.72 -22.27 1.59
CA ILE A 121 -6.73 -22.55 0.55
C ILE A 121 -6.01 -22.73 -0.78
N THR A 122 -6.56 -23.55 -1.68
CA THR A 122 -6.02 -23.75 -3.03
C THR A 122 -7.08 -23.45 -4.08
N VAL A 123 -6.87 -22.39 -4.86
CA VAL A 123 -7.65 -22.05 -6.05
C VAL A 123 -7.41 -23.11 -7.12
N ASN A 124 -8.47 -23.73 -7.61
CA ASN A 124 -8.41 -24.81 -8.60
C ASN A 124 -9.25 -24.55 -9.85
N SER A 125 -9.97 -23.41 -9.90
CA SER A 125 -10.75 -22.97 -11.04
C SER A 125 -10.38 -21.55 -11.44
N ALA A 126 -10.43 -21.30 -12.75
CA ALA A 126 -10.23 -19.98 -13.33
C ALA A 126 -11.53 -19.15 -13.42
N ASP A 127 -12.66 -19.74 -13.02
CA ASP A 127 -13.94 -19.06 -12.93
C ASP A 127 -13.96 -18.00 -11.81
N ASP A 128 -15.01 -17.19 -11.76
CA ASP A 128 -15.14 -16.04 -10.86
C ASP A 128 -16.43 -16.07 -9.99
N GLN A 129 -16.94 -17.26 -9.70
CA GLN A 129 -18.08 -17.38 -8.79
C GLN A 129 -17.68 -17.09 -7.34
N PRO A 130 -18.54 -16.44 -6.54
CA PRO A 130 -18.27 -16.22 -5.12
C PRO A 130 -18.31 -17.53 -4.33
N ASP A 131 -17.76 -17.47 -3.12
CA ASP A 131 -17.93 -18.53 -2.12
C ASP A 131 -19.41 -18.68 -1.76
N ALA A 132 -19.87 -19.93 -1.61
CA ALA A 132 -21.26 -20.23 -1.29
C ALA A 132 -21.61 -19.88 0.17
N VAL A 133 -20.66 -20.02 1.10
CA VAL A 133 -20.85 -19.78 2.54
C VAL A 133 -19.56 -19.19 3.16
N PRO A 134 -19.31 -17.88 2.98
CA PRO A 134 -18.14 -17.24 3.58
C PRO A 134 -18.06 -17.43 5.11
N GLY A 135 -16.91 -17.88 5.60
CA GLY A 135 -16.57 -18.11 7.00
C GLY A 135 -16.77 -19.55 7.49
N ASP A 136 -17.02 -20.51 6.59
CA ASP A 136 -17.19 -21.92 6.93
C ASP A 136 -15.88 -22.75 6.90
N ALA A 137 -14.76 -22.09 6.59
CA ALA A 137 -13.41 -22.62 6.38
C ALA A 137 -13.24 -23.50 5.13
N VAL A 138 -14.17 -23.44 4.18
CA VAL A 138 -14.14 -24.19 2.93
C VAL A 138 -14.26 -23.24 1.77
N CYS A 139 -13.19 -23.07 0.99
CA CYS A 139 -13.31 -22.36 -0.29
C CYS A 139 -14.12 -23.22 -1.27
N GLN A 140 -15.37 -22.85 -1.49
CA GLN A 140 -16.25 -23.55 -2.42
C GLN A 140 -17.33 -22.64 -3.00
N THR A 141 -17.43 -22.61 -4.32
CA THR A 141 -18.55 -21.94 -5.00
C THR A 141 -19.85 -22.74 -4.84
N ALA A 142 -20.92 -22.31 -5.53
CA ALA A 142 -22.12 -23.13 -5.67
C ALA A 142 -21.86 -24.50 -6.36
N THR A 143 -20.73 -24.66 -7.05
CA THR A 143 -20.27 -25.92 -7.63
C THR A 143 -19.39 -26.66 -6.62
N PRO A 144 -19.78 -27.87 -6.14
CA PRO A 144 -18.99 -28.60 -5.17
C PRO A 144 -17.56 -28.88 -5.63
N GLY A 145 -16.58 -28.60 -4.77
CA GLY A 145 -15.15 -28.77 -5.03
C GLY A 145 -14.50 -27.69 -5.91
N GLU A 146 -15.25 -26.70 -6.40
CA GLU A 146 -14.69 -25.56 -7.12
C GLU A 146 -14.28 -24.44 -6.16
N CYS A 147 -13.01 -24.04 -6.20
CA CYS A 147 -12.48 -22.89 -5.47
C CYS A 147 -11.90 -21.88 -6.48
N THR A 148 -12.54 -20.72 -6.57
CA THR A 148 -12.10 -19.57 -7.38
C THR A 148 -11.26 -18.62 -6.53
N LEU A 149 -10.53 -17.70 -7.16
CA LEU A 149 -9.80 -16.65 -6.41
C LEU A 149 -10.76 -15.76 -5.61
N ARG A 150 -11.92 -15.41 -6.19
CA ARG A 150 -12.94 -14.63 -5.49
C ARG A 150 -13.42 -15.34 -4.23
N ALA A 151 -13.75 -16.63 -4.33
CA ALA A 151 -14.16 -17.42 -3.18
C ALA A 151 -13.04 -17.51 -2.13
N ALA A 152 -11.79 -17.75 -2.56
CA ALA A 152 -10.64 -17.82 -1.66
C ALA A 152 -10.40 -16.53 -0.88
N ILE A 153 -10.52 -15.35 -1.53
CA ILE A 153 -10.39 -14.05 -0.86
C ILE A 153 -11.55 -13.83 0.13
N GLN A 154 -12.77 -14.17 -0.25
CA GLN A 154 -13.92 -14.07 0.66
C GLN A 154 -13.70 -14.92 1.92
N GLU A 155 -13.09 -16.09 1.74
CA GLU A 155 -12.88 -17.02 2.83
C GLU A 155 -11.72 -16.65 3.76
N THR A 156 -10.59 -16.19 3.22
CA THR A 156 -9.53 -15.63 4.08
C THR A 156 -9.99 -14.35 4.79
N ASN A 157 -10.82 -13.53 4.15
CA ASN A 157 -11.39 -12.34 4.79
C ASN A 157 -12.31 -12.69 5.96
N ALA A 158 -13.18 -13.69 5.80
CA ALA A 158 -14.09 -14.14 6.85
C ALA A 158 -13.35 -14.89 7.98
N GLY A 159 -12.25 -15.58 7.64
CA GLY A 159 -11.43 -16.36 8.56
C GLY A 159 -10.38 -15.57 9.36
N GLY A 160 -10.09 -14.31 9.00
CA GLY A 160 -9.04 -13.53 9.66
C GLY A 160 -7.64 -13.70 9.06
N GLY A 161 -7.56 -14.14 7.81
CA GLY A 161 -6.32 -14.27 7.03
C GLY A 161 -6.03 -15.71 6.61
N GLY A 162 -4.90 -15.91 5.93
CA GLY A 162 -4.49 -17.25 5.49
C GLY A 162 -3.53 -17.23 4.31
N THR A 163 -3.31 -18.39 3.71
CA THR A 163 -2.55 -18.53 2.45
C THR A 163 -3.47 -18.96 1.33
N ILE A 164 -3.41 -18.28 0.19
CA ILE A 164 -4.07 -18.65 -1.05
C ILE A 164 -3.00 -19.17 -2.01
N ASN A 165 -3.06 -20.47 -2.29
CA ASN A 165 -2.27 -21.14 -3.30
C ASN A 165 -3.11 -21.38 -4.56
N PHE A 166 -2.47 -21.80 -5.65
CA PHE A 166 -3.08 -22.08 -6.94
C PHE A 166 -2.66 -23.48 -7.41
N ASN A 167 -3.63 -24.22 -7.94
CA ASN A 167 -3.43 -25.50 -8.62
C ASN A 167 -4.57 -25.69 -9.63
N ILE A 168 -4.69 -24.74 -10.55
CA ILE A 168 -5.68 -24.78 -11.63
C ILE A 168 -5.25 -25.85 -12.63
N GLY A 169 -6.20 -26.72 -13.00
CA GLY A 169 -5.94 -27.82 -13.93
C GLY A 169 -5.67 -27.33 -15.35
N GLY A 170 -4.76 -28.02 -16.04
CA GLY A 170 -4.33 -27.70 -17.42
C GLY A 170 -2.82 -27.49 -17.50
N GLY A 171 -2.33 -27.13 -18.68
CA GLY A 171 -0.93 -26.76 -18.89
C GLY A 171 -0.82 -25.32 -19.40
N GLY A 172 0.30 -24.66 -19.12
CA GLY A 172 0.55 -23.28 -19.51
C GLY A 172 0.03 -22.26 -18.49
N ALA A 173 -0.06 -21.00 -18.92
CA ALA A 173 -0.62 -19.92 -18.11
C ALA A 173 -2.15 -20.04 -18.03
N HIS A 174 -2.70 -19.71 -16.87
CA HIS A 174 -4.13 -19.69 -16.59
C HIS A 174 -4.59 -18.26 -16.40
N VAL A 175 -5.64 -17.88 -17.11
CA VAL A 175 -6.22 -16.55 -17.05
C VAL A 175 -7.50 -16.59 -16.22
N ILE A 176 -7.50 -15.94 -15.07
CA ILE A 176 -8.67 -15.66 -14.24
C ILE A 176 -9.23 -14.34 -14.71
N THR A 177 -10.50 -14.31 -15.12
CA THR A 177 -11.14 -13.10 -15.66
C THR A 177 -12.30 -12.68 -14.77
N PRO A 178 -12.07 -11.83 -13.75
CA PRO A 178 -13.13 -11.34 -12.90
C PRO A 178 -14.25 -10.67 -13.71
N LEU A 179 -15.51 -10.95 -13.35
CA LEU A 179 -16.72 -10.41 -13.98
C LEU A 179 -17.21 -9.13 -13.28
N THR A 180 -16.67 -8.85 -12.09
CA THR A 180 -16.91 -7.68 -11.24
C THR A 180 -15.62 -7.38 -10.47
N PRO A 181 -15.47 -6.22 -9.78
CA PRO A 181 -14.28 -5.98 -8.97
C PRO A 181 -14.07 -7.12 -7.97
N LEU A 182 -12.82 -7.57 -7.80
CA LEU A 182 -12.51 -8.57 -6.78
C LEU A 182 -12.80 -8.01 -5.38
N PRO A 183 -13.18 -8.84 -4.40
CA PRO A 183 -13.30 -8.39 -3.02
C PRO A 183 -11.96 -7.87 -2.51
N ASP A 184 -11.97 -6.86 -1.65
CA ASP A 184 -10.75 -6.35 -1.04
C ASP A 184 -10.01 -7.45 -0.27
N VAL A 185 -8.68 -7.39 -0.22
CA VAL A 185 -7.89 -8.20 0.69
C VAL A 185 -7.87 -7.50 2.05
N ALA A 186 -8.78 -7.91 2.93
CA ALA A 186 -9.12 -7.24 4.18
C ALA A 186 -8.54 -7.91 5.42
N GLN A 187 -7.76 -8.98 5.25
CA GLN A 187 -7.06 -9.70 6.32
C GLN A 187 -5.63 -10.07 5.89
N PRO A 188 -4.71 -10.37 6.85
CA PRO A 188 -3.35 -10.80 6.55
C PRO A 188 -3.32 -12.06 5.69
N THR A 189 -3.08 -11.89 4.40
CA THR A 189 -3.23 -12.95 3.40
C THR A 189 -1.96 -13.07 2.55
N ASN A 190 -1.45 -14.29 2.41
CA ASN A 190 -0.39 -14.61 1.47
C ASN A 190 -1.00 -15.18 0.18
N ILE A 191 -0.98 -14.41 -0.91
CA ILE A 191 -1.43 -14.83 -2.24
C ILE A 191 -0.20 -15.27 -3.03
N ASN A 192 -0.05 -16.60 -3.14
CA ASN A 192 1.15 -17.23 -3.64
C ASN A 192 0.96 -17.78 -5.07
N GLY A 193 1.09 -16.93 -6.09
CA GLY A 193 1.03 -17.34 -7.50
C GLY A 193 2.08 -18.40 -7.88
N GLN A 194 3.21 -18.44 -7.17
CA GLN A 194 4.30 -19.41 -7.42
C GLN A 194 3.86 -20.86 -7.21
N SER A 195 2.82 -21.09 -6.41
CA SER A 195 2.30 -22.42 -6.15
C SER A 195 1.64 -23.06 -7.37
N GLN A 196 1.23 -22.29 -8.39
CA GLN A 196 0.66 -22.83 -9.61
C GLN A 196 1.70 -23.70 -10.33
N PRO A 197 1.38 -24.98 -10.63
CA PRO A 197 2.25 -25.84 -11.41
C PRO A 197 2.73 -25.20 -12.72
N GLY A 198 4.02 -25.33 -12.98
CA GLY A 198 4.69 -24.76 -14.16
C GLY A 198 5.23 -23.34 -13.97
N THR A 199 4.98 -22.68 -12.83
CA THR A 199 5.54 -21.37 -12.52
C THR A 199 7.05 -21.49 -12.30
N VAL A 200 7.86 -20.99 -13.23
CA VAL A 200 9.32 -21.01 -13.15
C VAL A 200 9.83 -19.62 -13.55
N PHE A 201 10.11 -18.78 -12.55
CA PHE A 201 10.55 -17.38 -12.68
C PHE A 201 9.56 -16.42 -13.36
N VAL A 202 8.55 -16.94 -14.05
CA VAL A 202 7.50 -16.19 -14.74
C VAL A 202 6.14 -16.60 -14.19
N PRO A 203 5.22 -15.66 -13.88
CA PRO A 203 3.87 -15.98 -13.44
C PRO A 203 3.11 -16.89 -14.43
N ASN A 204 2.47 -17.94 -13.92
CA ASN A 204 1.51 -18.73 -14.70
C ASN A 204 0.04 -18.43 -14.33
N ILE A 205 -0.21 -17.51 -13.42
CA ILE A 205 -1.55 -17.01 -13.12
C ILE A 205 -1.62 -15.57 -13.62
N GLU A 206 -2.54 -15.33 -14.55
CA GLU A 206 -2.92 -13.99 -15.00
C GLU A 206 -4.28 -13.62 -14.42
N LEU A 207 -4.35 -12.48 -13.74
CA LEU A 207 -5.60 -11.79 -13.43
C LEU A 207 -5.87 -10.80 -14.56
N SER A 208 -6.93 -11.05 -15.32
CA SER A 208 -7.35 -10.21 -16.44
C SER A 208 -8.60 -9.42 -16.08
N GLY A 209 -8.45 -8.11 -15.91
CA GLY A 209 -9.53 -7.20 -15.51
C GLY A 209 -10.48 -6.78 -16.63
N ILE A 210 -10.37 -7.35 -17.84
CA ILE A 210 -11.09 -6.86 -19.03
C ILE A 210 -12.63 -6.85 -18.87
N ASN A 211 -13.15 -7.69 -17.95
CA ASN A 211 -14.58 -7.76 -17.62
C ASN A 211 -14.89 -7.35 -16.17
N ALA A 212 -13.90 -6.86 -15.40
CA ALA A 212 -14.09 -6.55 -13.98
C ALA A 212 -14.96 -5.31 -13.74
N GLY A 213 -15.15 -4.48 -14.78
CA GLY A 213 -15.97 -3.28 -14.73
C GLY A 213 -15.16 -1.99 -14.61
N PRO A 214 -15.83 -0.82 -14.74
CA PRO A 214 -15.17 0.47 -14.72
C PRO A 214 -14.58 0.77 -13.34
N GLY A 215 -13.32 1.27 -13.33
CA GLY A 215 -12.62 1.62 -12.10
C GLY A 215 -12.31 0.42 -11.19
N ALA A 216 -12.39 -0.81 -11.70
CA ALA A 216 -11.96 -1.98 -10.97
C ALA A 216 -10.44 -2.07 -10.97
N ASP A 217 -9.84 -2.21 -9.80
CA ASP A 217 -8.42 -2.53 -9.64
C ASP A 217 -8.19 -4.04 -9.62
N GLY A 218 -6.95 -4.47 -9.89
CA GLY A 218 -6.59 -5.88 -9.86
C GLY A 218 -6.75 -6.50 -8.48
N LEU A 219 -6.01 -5.97 -7.50
CA LEU A 219 -6.18 -6.32 -6.10
C LEU A 219 -6.11 -5.08 -5.24
N ARG A 220 -7.20 -4.82 -4.50
CA ARG A 220 -7.26 -3.76 -3.48
C ARG A 220 -6.92 -4.31 -2.12
N ILE A 221 -5.84 -3.81 -1.53
CA ILE A 221 -5.26 -4.27 -0.26
C ILE A 221 -5.55 -3.22 0.81
N ILE A 222 -6.37 -3.59 1.79
CA ILE A 222 -6.79 -2.68 2.88
C ILE A 222 -6.37 -3.18 4.28
N SER A 223 -5.65 -4.30 4.34
CA SER A 223 -5.08 -4.88 5.56
C SER A 223 -3.56 -4.85 5.52
N SER A 224 -2.93 -4.84 6.70
CA SER A 224 -1.51 -5.13 6.85
C SER A 224 -1.23 -6.63 6.79
N GLY A 225 0.03 -6.99 6.56
CA GLY A 225 0.48 -8.40 6.51
C GLY A 225 0.04 -9.13 5.25
N VAL A 226 -0.30 -8.41 4.17
CA VAL A 226 -0.64 -9.01 2.88
C VAL A 226 0.63 -9.19 2.05
N ASN A 227 0.83 -10.39 1.52
CA ASN A 227 1.88 -10.68 0.55
C ASN A 227 1.25 -11.16 -0.75
N VAL A 228 1.70 -10.61 -1.88
CA VAL A 228 1.25 -11.04 -3.21
C VAL A 228 2.47 -11.26 -4.08
N GLN A 229 2.60 -12.47 -4.62
CA GLN A 229 3.74 -12.83 -5.44
C GLN A 229 3.41 -13.68 -6.66
N TYR A 230 4.21 -13.53 -7.71
CA TYR A 230 4.17 -14.33 -8.93
C TYR A 230 2.80 -14.36 -9.63
N LEU A 231 2.12 -13.21 -9.68
CA LEU A 231 0.93 -12.99 -10.51
C LEU A 231 1.26 -12.08 -11.70
N ALA A 232 0.60 -12.30 -12.83
CA ALA A 232 0.42 -11.29 -13.86
C ALA A 232 -0.91 -10.56 -13.60
N VAL A 233 -0.93 -9.23 -13.55
CA VAL A 233 -2.11 -8.42 -13.22
C VAL A 233 -2.31 -7.34 -14.26
N ASN A 234 -3.34 -7.53 -15.09
CA ASN A 234 -3.42 -6.93 -16.42
C ASN A 234 -4.86 -6.54 -16.78
N GLY A 235 -5.01 -5.54 -17.66
CA GLY A 235 -6.28 -5.18 -18.29
C GLY A 235 -7.37 -4.69 -17.35
N PHE A 236 -7.04 -4.32 -16.11
CA PHE A 236 -7.98 -3.66 -15.19
C PHE A 236 -8.24 -2.23 -15.63
N ALA A 237 -9.45 -1.72 -15.40
CA ALA A 237 -9.80 -0.35 -15.77
C ALA A 237 -9.20 0.69 -14.81
N GLY A 238 -8.95 0.30 -13.55
CA GLY A 238 -8.19 1.03 -12.56
C GLY A 238 -6.73 0.59 -12.50
N ASP A 239 -6.18 0.52 -11.30
CA ASP A 239 -4.79 0.15 -11.03
C ASP A 239 -4.57 -1.36 -11.05
N GLY A 240 -3.34 -1.81 -11.28
CA GLY A 240 -2.99 -3.22 -11.10
C GLY A 240 -3.12 -3.64 -9.62
N PHE A 241 -2.48 -2.88 -8.74
CA PHE A 241 -2.61 -3.02 -7.29
C PHE A 241 -2.94 -1.67 -6.65
N GLU A 242 -3.95 -1.63 -5.79
CA GLU A 242 -4.22 -0.49 -4.92
C GLU A 242 -3.93 -0.88 -3.46
N VAL A 243 -3.04 -0.16 -2.78
CA VAL A 243 -2.79 -0.33 -1.34
C VAL A 243 -3.40 0.87 -0.61
N GLY A 244 -4.51 0.65 0.07
CA GLY A 244 -5.30 1.70 0.71
C GLY A 244 -5.53 1.50 2.22
N GLY A 245 -6.15 2.49 2.86
CA GLY A 245 -6.46 2.45 4.29
C GLY A 245 -5.19 2.30 5.15
N ALA A 246 -5.25 1.45 6.18
CA ALA A 246 -4.09 1.10 7.00
C ALA A 246 -3.30 -0.11 6.44
N GLY A 247 -3.42 -0.37 5.13
CA GLY A 247 -2.82 -1.52 4.47
C GLY A 247 -1.30 -1.45 4.42
N GLU A 248 -0.65 -2.60 4.55
CA GLU A 248 0.79 -2.77 4.30
C GLU A 248 0.95 -4.03 3.46
N ALA A 249 1.51 -3.86 2.27
CA ALA A 249 1.61 -4.92 1.28
C ALA A 249 3.07 -5.25 0.97
N SER A 250 3.34 -6.54 0.79
CA SER A 250 4.55 -7.04 0.16
C SER A 250 4.19 -7.51 -1.25
N ILE A 251 4.49 -6.70 -2.26
CA ILE A 251 4.16 -6.95 -3.67
C ILE A 251 5.45 -7.34 -4.39
N VAL A 252 5.60 -8.62 -4.68
CA VAL A 252 6.90 -9.21 -5.05
C VAL A 252 6.85 -10.04 -6.34
N ALA A 253 7.78 -9.81 -7.26
CA ALA A 253 7.95 -10.64 -8.46
C ALA A 253 6.68 -10.81 -9.31
N ASN A 254 5.83 -9.78 -9.33
CA ASN A 254 4.63 -9.76 -10.16
C ASN A 254 4.93 -9.09 -11.51
N PHE A 255 4.14 -9.47 -12.52
CA PHE A 255 4.07 -8.76 -13.79
C PHE A 255 2.82 -7.88 -13.77
N ILE A 256 2.97 -6.61 -14.12
CA ILE A 256 1.91 -5.62 -13.97
C ILE A 256 1.81 -4.81 -15.25
N GLY A 257 0.70 -4.99 -15.97
CA GLY A 257 0.50 -4.48 -17.32
C GLY A 257 1.30 -5.23 -18.40
N LEU A 258 1.84 -6.40 -18.06
CA LEU A 258 2.65 -7.26 -18.93
C LEU A 258 2.09 -8.69 -18.89
N ALA A 259 1.86 -9.30 -20.05
CA ALA A 259 1.40 -10.68 -20.12
C ALA A 259 2.47 -11.66 -19.63
N THR A 260 2.07 -12.92 -19.40
CA THR A 260 2.96 -14.00 -18.93
C THR A 260 4.04 -14.42 -19.94
N ASP A 261 4.06 -13.84 -21.14
CA ASP A 261 5.10 -14.04 -22.16
C ASP A 261 6.27 -13.04 -22.05
N GLU A 262 6.26 -12.20 -21.00
CA GLU A 262 7.23 -11.15 -20.70
C GLU A 262 7.32 -10.00 -21.72
N GLN A 263 6.45 -9.97 -22.73
CA GLN A 263 6.63 -9.09 -23.89
C GLN A 263 5.35 -8.38 -24.28
N SER A 264 4.22 -9.07 -24.27
CA SER A 264 2.96 -8.54 -24.75
C SER A 264 2.41 -7.49 -23.77
N ALA A 265 2.07 -6.33 -24.33
CA ALA A 265 1.44 -5.25 -23.59
C ALA A 265 0.03 -5.66 -23.17
N ALA A 266 -0.24 -5.58 -21.87
CA ALA A 266 -1.52 -5.92 -21.26
C ALA A 266 -1.87 -4.93 -20.13
N GLY A 267 -1.56 -3.65 -20.39
CA GLY A 267 -1.65 -2.54 -19.44
C GLY A 267 -2.96 -2.45 -18.67
N ASN A 268 -2.87 -2.01 -17.41
CA ASN A 268 -4.03 -1.52 -16.68
C ASN A 268 -4.35 -0.08 -17.09
N GLY A 269 -5.58 0.36 -16.89
CA GLY A 269 -6.06 1.69 -17.26
C GLY A 269 -5.52 2.80 -16.35
N GLY A 270 -5.23 2.47 -15.09
CA GLY A 270 -4.57 3.33 -14.11
C GLY A 270 -3.07 3.06 -13.99
N HIS A 271 -2.55 3.23 -12.78
CA HIS A 271 -1.17 2.96 -12.41
C HIS A 271 -0.89 1.45 -12.34
N GLY A 272 0.38 1.06 -12.45
CA GLY A 272 0.75 -0.32 -12.16
C GLY A 272 0.48 -0.67 -10.69
N ILE A 273 1.06 0.14 -9.79
CA ILE A 273 0.81 0.05 -8.34
C ILE A 273 0.49 1.45 -7.83
N HIS A 274 -0.66 1.61 -7.18
CA HIS A 274 -1.02 2.80 -6.42
C HIS A 274 -0.92 2.55 -4.93
N HIS A 275 -0.04 3.28 -4.26
CA HIS A 275 0.10 3.28 -2.81
C HIS A 275 -0.54 4.52 -2.21
N ALA A 276 -1.66 4.32 -1.52
CA ALA A 276 -2.47 5.32 -0.83
C ALA A 276 -2.67 4.96 0.66
N SER A 277 -1.76 4.14 1.22
CA SER A 277 -1.82 3.75 2.62
C SER A 277 -1.51 4.93 3.55
N ASN A 278 -2.23 4.99 4.66
CA ASN A 278 -1.98 5.90 5.78
C ASN A 278 -1.36 5.17 6.99
N SER A 279 -0.89 3.93 6.81
CA SER A 279 -0.18 3.20 7.86
C SER A 279 1.13 3.89 8.25
N THR A 280 1.56 3.68 9.50
CA THR A 280 2.87 4.12 9.99
C THR A 280 4.00 3.17 9.60
N GLY A 281 3.69 1.94 9.16
CA GLY A 281 4.67 1.03 8.59
C GLY A 281 4.92 1.32 7.11
N SER A 282 5.52 0.36 6.39
CA SER A 282 5.87 0.57 4.99
C SER A 282 5.63 -0.67 4.15
N SER A 283 5.00 -0.48 3.00
CA SER A 283 4.88 -1.54 2.00
C SER A 283 6.26 -1.90 1.44
N PHE A 284 6.44 -3.16 1.04
CA PHE A 284 7.65 -3.65 0.39
C PHE A 284 7.32 -4.02 -1.06
N ILE A 285 7.79 -3.20 -1.99
CA ILE A 285 7.55 -3.39 -3.42
C ILE A 285 8.86 -3.86 -4.01
N HIS A 286 8.91 -5.10 -4.50
CA HIS A 286 10.16 -5.75 -4.87
C HIS A 286 10.12 -6.59 -6.14
N ALA A 287 11.12 -6.41 -7.01
CA ALA A 287 11.36 -7.24 -8.20
C ALA A 287 10.15 -7.39 -9.14
N ASN A 288 9.21 -6.44 -9.14
CA ASN A 288 8.10 -6.47 -10.10
C ASN A 288 8.58 -5.95 -11.45
N ARG A 289 7.90 -6.41 -12.49
CA ARG A 289 8.03 -5.91 -13.85
C ARG A 289 6.76 -5.17 -14.23
N ILE A 290 6.88 -3.87 -14.43
CA ILE A 290 5.77 -2.94 -14.51
C ILE A 290 5.86 -2.17 -15.82
N ALA A 291 4.92 -2.41 -16.73
CA ALA A 291 4.95 -1.79 -18.03
C ALA A 291 3.56 -1.59 -18.62
N PHE A 292 3.46 -0.68 -19.59
CA PHE A 292 2.27 -0.47 -20.42
C PHE A 292 1.01 0.00 -19.68
N ASN A 293 1.12 0.42 -18.42
CA ASN A 293 -0.03 0.94 -17.67
C ASN A 293 -0.36 2.37 -18.12
N GLY A 294 -1.64 2.75 -18.06
CA GLY A 294 -2.16 4.06 -18.50
C GLY A 294 -1.80 5.22 -17.56
N GLY A 295 -1.37 4.92 -16.34
CA GLY A 295 -0.79 5.87 -15.39
C GLY A 295 0.71 5.64 -15.18
N ASP A 296 1.20 6.02 -14.00
CA ASP A 296 2.58 5.75 -13.58
C ASP A 296 2.82 4.25 -13.34
N GLY A 297 4.08 3.83 -13.41
CA GLY A 297 4.45 2.47 -13.01
C GLY A 297 4.12 2.23 -11.53
N ILE A 298 4.67 3.07 -10.66
CA ILE A 298 4.35 3.08 -9.23
C ILE A 298 4.01 4.50 -8.82
N TYR A 299 2.79 4.72 -8.35
CA TYR A 299 2.34 5.99 -7.80
C TYR A 299 2.19 5.90 -6.28
N VAL A 300 2.92 6.72 -5.54
CA VAL A 300 2.82 6.82 -4.08
C VAL A 300 2.15 8.14 -3.74
N SER A 301 0.86 8.09 -3.43
CA SER A 301 0.06 9.27 -3.09
C SER A 301 0.07 9.61 -1.60
N SER A 302 0.42 8.63 -0.75
CA SER A 302 0.59 8.80 0.70
C SER A 302 1.45 7.71 1.32
N GLY A 303 1.95 7.99 2.52
CA GLY A 303 2.71 7.03 3.33
C GLY A 303 4.10 6.73 2.79
N PHE A 304 4.67 5.60 3.23
CA PHE A 304 6.01 5.16 2.86
C PHE A 304 5.96 3.79 2.17
N ALA A 305 6.72 3.65 1.09
CA ALA A 305 6.88 2.40 0.37
C ALA A 305 8.36 2.15 0.07
N ASN A 306 8.86 0.98 0.49
CA ASN A 306 10.20 0.55 0.15
C ASN A 306 10.19 -0.03 -1.28
N ILE A 307 10.59 0.77 -2.25
CA ILE A 307 10.61 0.39 -3.67
C ILE A 307 12.02 -0.05 -4.06
N ASN A 308 12.26 -1.37 -4.16
CA ASN A 308 13.61 -1.91 -4.37
C ASN A 308 13.66 -3.10 -5.33
N PRO A 309 14.74 -3.25 -6.10
CA PRO A 309 14.74 -2.95 -7.53
C PRO A 309 13.46 -3.37 -8.27
N GLN A 310 13.03 -2.53 -9.19
CA GLN A 310 11.91 -2.78 -10.11
C GLN A 310 12.41 -2.75 -11.55
N THR A 311 11.72 -3.43 -12.46
CA THR A 311 11.87 -3.20 -13.90
C THR A 311 10.66 -2.43 -14.38
N ILE A 312 10.83 -1.13 -14.65
CA ILE A 312 9.72 -0.23 -15.01
C ILE A 312 10.00 0.43 -16.35
N TYR A 313 9.08 0.31 -17.31
CA TYR A 313 9.25 0.88 -18.65
C TYR A 313 7.92 1.02 -19.38
N LEU A 314 7.84 1.94 -20.35
CA LEU A 314 6.69 2.07 -21.27
C LEU A 314 5.32 2.18 -20.58
N ASN A 315 5.24 2.79 -19.40
CA ASN A 315 3.95 3.26 -18.86
C ASN A 315 3.67 4.66 -19.45
N ASP A 316 2.41 5.06 -19.50
CA ASP A 316 2.02 6.38 -20.04
C ASP A 316 2.41 7.53 -19.10
N GLY A 317 2.51 7.25 -17.80
CA GLY A 317 3.03 8.15 -16.76
C GLY A 317 4.53 7.98 -16.46
N LEU A 318 4.94 8.49 -15.29
CA LEU A 318 6.29 8.32 -14.76
C LEU A 318 6.56 6.87 -14.35
N GLY A 319 7.84 6.50 -14.25
CA GLY A 319 8.20 5.18 -13.73
C GLY A 319 7.81 5.04 -12.25
N ILE A 320 8.18 6.04 -11.45
CA ILE A 320 7.80 6.20 -10.06
C ILE A 320 7.37 7.66 -9.89
N ASP A 321 6.22 7.88 -9.28
CA ASP A 321 5.72 9.21 -8.91
C ASP A 321 5.42 9.24 -7.40
N LEU A 322 5.86 10.30 -6.71
CA LEU A 322 5.72 10.50 -5.27
C LEU A 322 4.72 11.63 -4.93
N GLY A 323 3.77 11.91 -5.82
CA GLY A 323 2.72 12.90 -5.60
C GLY A 323 2.02 13.25 -6.90
N PRO A 324 0.96 14.08 -6.89
CA PRO A 324 0.29 14.48 -8.13
C PRO A 324 0.99 15.64 -8.85
N ASP A 325 2.22 15.99 -8.46
CA ASP A 325 3.00 17.12 -8.97
C ASP A 325 3.85 16.77 -10.21
N GLY A 326 3.84 15.50 -10.62
CA GLY A 326 4.72 14.99 -11.68
C GLY A 326 6.13 14.80 -11.14
N VAL A 327 7.16 15.12 -11.93
CA VAL A 327 8.55 14.92 -11.49
C VAL A 327 8.85 15.89 -10.33
N THR A 328 8.83 15.37 -9.10
CA THR A 328 9.22 16.12 -7.89
C THR A 328 10.67 16.61 -8.03
N PRO A 329 10.94 17.93 -8.02
CA PRO A 329 12.30 18.45 -8.22
C PRO A 329 13.26 18.05 -7.09
N ASN A 330 14.51 17.71 -7.44
CA ASN A 330 15.50 17.42 -6.40
C ASN A 330 15.85 18.66 -5.55
N ASP A 331 15.98 18.48 -4.23
CA ASP A 331 16.32 19.54 -3.27
C ASP A 331 17.63 19.27 -2.49
N PRO A 332 18.26 20.27 -1.86
CA PRO A 332 19.41 20.06 -1.00
C PRO A 332 19.05 19.34 0.30
N LEU A 333 19.68 18.19 0.54
CA LEU A 333 19.56 17.39 1.78
C LEU A 333 18.23 16.65 1.93
N ASP A 334 17.40 16.54 0.89
CA ASP A 334 16.18 15.69 0.89
C ASP A 334 15.27 16.06 2.07
N ALA A 335 15.03 17.37 2.22
CA ALA A 335 14.37 17.97 3.39
C ALA A 335 12.84 17.97 3.29
N ASP A 336 12.30 17.53 2.15
CA ASP A 336 10.90 17.55 1.85
C ASP A 336 10.08 16.56 2.70
N SER A 337 8.78 16.85 2.80
CA SER A 337 7.82 16.00 3.49
C SER A 337 6.71 15.61 2.52
N GLY A 338 6.27 14.36 2.59
CA GLY A 338 5.24 13.86 1.68
C GLY A 338 5.35 12.34 1.53
N PRO A 339 4.69 11.78 0.52
CA PRO A 339 4.83 10.37 0.18
C PRO A 339 6.30 10.01 -0.02
N ASN A 340 6.77 9.00 0.70
CA ASN A 340 8.17 8.59 0.72
C ASN A 340 9.18 9.75 0.92
N ASN A 341 8.80 10.77 1.70
CA ASN A 341 9.54 12.04 1.89
C ASN A 341 9.92 12.77 0.59
N LEU A 342 9.22 12.52 -0.51
CA LEU A 342 9.54 13.09 -1.82
C LEU A 342 10.99 12.84 -2.24
N GLN A 343 11.51 11.65 -1.90
CA GLN A 343 12.91 11.29 -2.02
C GLN A 343 13.53 11.67 -3.37
N ASN A 344 14.67 12.35 -3.31
CA ASN A 344 15.46 12.71 -4.49
C ASN A 344 15.79 11.51 -5.39
N PHE A 345 15.75 11.72 -6.71
CA PHE A 345 16.06 10.71 -7.72
C PHE A 345 17.43 10.93 -8.37
N PRO A 346 18.08 9.89 -8.92
CA PRO A 346 19.36 10.05 -9.61
C PRO A 346 19.25 10.94 -10.84
N VAL A 347 20.13 11.93 -10.95
CA VAL A 347 20.29 12.74 -12.17
C VAL A 347 21.42 12.14 -13.00
N LEU A 348 21.08 11.60 -14.17
CA LEU A 348 22.06 11.03 -15.09
C LEU A 348 22.67 12.14 -15.96
N THR A 349 24.00 12.20 -16.02
CA THR A 349 24.74 13.20 -16.83
C THR A 349 25.40 12.58 -18.06
N SER A 350 25.65 11.27 -18.06
CA SER A 350 26.20 10.54 -19.19
C SER A 350 25.64 9.11 -19.24
N ALA A 351 25.44 8.60 -20.45
CA ALA A 351 25.20 7.19 -20.72
C ALA A 351 25.90 6.85 -22.03
N VAL A 352 27.09 6.25 -21.96
CA VAL A 352 27.96 6.03 -23.11
C VAL A 352 28.26 4.55 -23.26
N ILE A 353 28.01 4.01 -24.45
CA ILE A 353 28.44 2.67 -24.83
C ILE A 353 29.84 2.76 -25.45
N SER A 354 30.79 1.99 -24.92
CA SER A 354 32.16 1.93 -25.42
C SER A 354 32.62 0.49 -25.69
N GLY A 355 33.57 0.33 -26.62
CA GLY A 355 34.03 -0.99 -27.07
C GLY A 355 33.07 -1.68 -28.04
N SER A 356 33.54 -2.75 -28.67
CA SER A 356 32.77 -3.52 -29.66
C SER A 356 32.48 -4.97 -29.25
N SER A 357 33.20 -5.52 -28.25
CA SER A 357 32.86 -6.81 -27.61
C SER A 357 33.75 -7.13 -26.38
N PRO A 358 33.19 -7.22 -25.16
CA PRO A 358 31.84 -6.78 -24.81
C PRO A 358 31.76 -5.24 -24.90
N ALA A 359 30.63 -4.75 -25.40
CA ALA A 359 30.30 -3.33 -25.26
C ALA A 359 30.05 -3.04 -23.77
N VAL A 360 30.59 -1.93 -23.27
CA VAL A 360 30.43 -1.47 -21.89
C VAL A 360 29.56 -0.23 -21.89
N LEU A 361 28.42 -0.29 -21.19
CA LEU A 361 27.62 0.89 -20.88
C LEU A 361 28.17 1.53 -19.61
N THR A 362 28.69 2.75 -19.72
CA THR A 362 29.07 3.59 -18.59
C THR A 362 27.97 4.63 -18.38
N VAL A 363 27.47 4.72 -17.15
CA VAL A 363 26.47 5.72 -16.74
C VAL A 363 27.06 6.56 -15.63
N ASP A 364 27.12 7.87 -15.84
CA ASP A 364 27.52 8.85 -14.83
C ASP A 364 26.31 9.64 -14.36
N GLY A 365 26.32 10.02 -13.08
CA GLY A 365 25.25 10.81 -12.50
C GLY A 365 25.52 11.19 -11.05
N THR A 366 24.53 11.84 -10.44
CA THR A 366 24.55 12.23 -9.03
C THR A 366 23.24 11.85 -8.38
N LEU A 367 23.30 11.41 -7.13
CA LEU A 367 22.14 11.26 -6.26
C LEU A 367 22.43 12.00 -4.96
N HIS A 368 21.56 12.95 -4.60
CA HIS A 368 21.66 13.71 -3.37
C HIS A 368 20.47 13.38 -2.47
N SER A 369 20.43 12.16 -1.91
CA SER A 369 19.42 11.78 -0.91
C SER A 369 20.06 11.75 0.49
N SER A 370 19.25 11.96 1.52
CA SER A 370 19.70 12.08 2.92
C SER A 370 20.07 10.76 3.59
#